data_AF-A0A1F9VSA1-F1
#
_entry.id   AF-A0A1F9VSA1-F1
#
_cell.length_a   1.000
_cell.length_b   1.000
_cell.length_c   1.000
_cell.angle_alpha   90.00
_cell.angle_beta   90.00
_cell.angle_gamma   90.00
#
_symmetry.space_group_name_H-M   'P 1'
#
loop_
_entity.id
_entity.type
_entity.pdbx_description
1 polymer ?
#
loop_
_entity_poly.entity_id
_entity_poly.type
_entity_poly.pdbx_seq_one_letter_code
_entity_poly.pdbx_strand_id
1 'polypeptide(L)'
;MSPLARGEYVKRMQILYQGVKGRRQKSRLLGQVSDTLDCHRKHAGRLMRSRTLSLERPFRHRGAVYPERLILILEAVWQATQCLWSVRLKAALPLWRSWIKKRWTLSAEEDWMEVDTLSHSGTSATGVRLHAQ
;
A
#
# COMPACT_ATOMS: atom_id res chain seq x y z
N MET A 1 -5.89 17.51 -19.00
CA MET A 1 -7.05 17.92 -18.18
C MET A 1 -6.58 18.24 -16.76
N SER A 2 -7.17 19.23 -16.08
CA SER A 2 -6.86 19.52 -14.67
C SER A 2 -7.40 18.42 -13.74
N PRO A 3 -6.80 18.17 -12.55
CA PRO A 3 -7.23 17.10 -11.63
C PRO A 3 -8.69 17.22 -11.18
N LEU A 4 -9.17 18.44 -10.95
CA LEU A 4 -10.56 18.72 -10.57
C LEU A 4 -11.52 18.44 -11.74
N ALA A 5 -11.22 18.92 -12.95
CA ALA A 5 -12.03 18.67 -14.13
C ALA A 5 -12.11 17.17 -14.47
N ARG A 6 -11.01 16.42 -14.24
CA ARG A 6 -11.00 14.96 -14.36
C ARG A 6 -11.96 14.31 -13.37
N GLY A 7 -11.97 14.76 -12.12
CA GLY A 7 -12.87 14.24 -11.07
C GLY A 7 -14.35 14.45 -11.42
N GLU A 8 -14.72 15.65 -11.88
CA GLU A 8 -16.09 15.97 -12.30
C GLU A 8 -16.54 15.14 -13.52
N TYR A 9 -15.67 15.02 -14.52
CA TYR A 9 -15.92 14.18 -15.70
C TYR A 9 -16.21 12.74 -15.29
N VAL A 10 -15.38 12.16 -14.43
CA VAL A 10 -15.56 10.78 -13.95
C VAL A 10 -16.88 10.61 -13.18
N LYS A 11 -17.25 11.56 -12.32
CA LYS A 11 -18.52 11.52 -11.58
C LYS A 11 -19.72 11.52 -12.54
N ARG A 12 -19.74 12.41 -13.54
CA ARG A 12 -20.81 12.45 -14.55
C ARG A 12 -20.92 11.13 -15.30
N MET A 13 -19.78 10.58 -15.75
CA MET A 13 -19.76 9.32 -16.49
C MET A 13 -20.17 8.11 -15.63
N GLN A 14 -19.85 8.10 -14.33
CA GLN A 14 -20.31 7.07 -13.40
C GLN A 14 -21.84 7.06 -13.26
N ILE A 15 -22.48 8.22 -13.16
CA ILE A 15 -23.95 8.33 -13.08
C ILE A 15 -24.58 7.76 -14.36
N LEU A 16 -24.06 8.16 -15.54
CA LEU A 16 -24.54 7.63 -16.83
C LEU A 16 -24.34 6.11 -16.92
N TYR A 17 -23.18 5.60 -16.52
CA TYR A 17 -22.89 4.16 -16.54
C TYR A 17 -23.82 3.34 -15.66
N GLN A 18 -24.22 3.88 -14.49
CA GLN A 18 -25.15 3.23 -13.57
C GLN A 18 -26.59 3.21 -14.12
N GLY A 19 -27.03 4.28 -14.80
CA GLY A 19 -28.37 4.38 -15.38
C GLY A 19 -28.61 3.49 -16.62
N VAL A 20 -27.55 3.10 -17.34
CA VAL A 20 -27.66 2.25 -18.53
C VAL A 20 -27.94 0.79 -18.16
N LYS A 21 -28.95 0.16 -18.77
CA LYS A 21 -29.26 -1.28 -18.60
C LYS A 21 -28.57 -2.18 -19.65
N GLY A 22 -28.32 -1.68 -20.86
CA GLY A 22 -27.78 -2.47 -21.97
C GLY A 22 -26.26 -2.69 -21.95
N ARG A 23 -25.80 -3.94 -22.16
CA ARG A 23 -24.35 -4.27 -22.22
C ARG A 23 -23.60 -3.53 -23.33
N ARG A 24 -24.20 -3.42 -24.52
CA ARG A 24 -23.60 -2.72 -25.68
C ARG A 24 -23.40 -1.22 -25.40
N GLN A 25 -24.37 -0.58 -24.76
CA GLN A 25 -24.31 0.83 -24.39
C GLN A 25 -23.23 1.08 -23.32
N LYS A 26 -23.13 0.21 -22.30
CA LYS A 26 -22.02 0.26 -21.33
C LYS A 26 -20.66 0.10 -22.00
N SER A 27 -20.55 -0.79 -22.98
CA SER A 27 -19.33 -1.03 -23.73
C SER A 27 -18.87 0.21 -24.52
N ARG A 28 -19.80 0.96 -25.11
CA ARG A 28 -19.53 2.24 -25.81
C ARG A 28 -19.06 3.32 -24.84
N LEU A 29 -19.77 3.46 -23.71
CA LEU A 29 -19.41 4.42 -22.66
C LEU A 29 -17.99 4.17 -22.11
N LEU A 30 -17.62 2.89 -21.92
CA LEU A 30 -16.26 2.53 -21.50
C LEU A 30 -15.19 2.87 -22.54
N GLY A 31 -15.50 2.78 -23.84
CA GLY A 31 -14.61 3.23 -24.91
C GLY A 31 -14.38 4.74 -24.83
N GLN A 32 -15.46 5.51 -24.77
CA GLN A 32 -15.40 6.97 -24.66
C GLN A 32 -14.57 7.44 -23.45
N VAL A 33 -14.72 6.78 -22.30
CA VAL A 33 -13.92 7.08 -21.10
C VAL A 33 -12.44 6.69 -21.29
N SER A 34 -12.18 5.56 -21.94
CA SER A 34 -10.82 5.11 -22.29
C SER A 34 -10.10 6.18 -23.10
N ASP A 35 -10.76 6.68 -24.15
CA ASP A 35 -10.20 7.61 -25.11
C ASP A 35 -10.03 9.01 -24.49
N THR A 36 -11.00 9.46 -23.69
CA THR A 36 -10.96 10.81 -23.08
C THR A 36 -9.93 10.91 -21.96
N LEU A 37 -9.76 9.86 -21.15
CA LEU A 37 -8.81 9.83 -20.03
C LEU A 37 -7.45 9.23 -20.39
N ASP A 38 -7.27 8.86 -21.66
CA ASP A 38 -6.10 8.14 -22.16
C ASP A 38 -5.69 6.98 -21.24
N CYS A 39 -6.65 6.09 -20.97
CA CYS A 39 -6.44 4.98 -20.05
C CYS A 39 -6.92 3.66 -20.65
N HIS A 40 -6.32 2.55 -20.19
CA HIS A 40 -6.72 1.24 -20.68
C HIS A 40 -8.15 0.89 -20.26
N ARG A 41 -8.89 0.20 -21.12
CA ARG A 41 -10.29 -0.21 -20.93
C ARG A 41 -10.56 -0.92 -19.60
N LYS A 42 -9.59 -1.72 -19.12
CA LYS A 42 -9.65 -2.38 -17.79
C LYS A 42 -9.73 -1.36 -16.65
N HIS A 43 -8.95 -0.29 -16.75
CA HIS A 43 -8.96 0.81 -15.79
C HIS A 43 -10.27 1.58 -15.85
N ALA A 44 -10.73 1.96 -17.05
CA ALA A 44 -12.04 2.62 -17.25
C ALA A 44 -13.20 1.78 -16.66
N GLY A 45 -13.19 0.47 -16.91
CA GLY A 45 -14.19 -0.45 -16.35
C GLY A 45 -14.15 -0.56 -14.83
N ARG A 46 -12.97 -0.52 -14.21
CA ARG A 46 -12.82 -0.47 -12.75
C ARG A 46 -13.34 0.85 -12.19
N LEU A 47 -13.03 1.95 -12.86
CA LEU A 47 -13.43 3.31 -12.49
C LEU A 47 -14.95 3.52 -12.56
N MET A 48 -15.61 2.95 -13.57
CA MET A 48 -17.06 3.06 -13.72
C MET A 48 -17.86 2.13 -12.79
N ARG A 49 -17.25 1.02 -12.34
CA ARG A 49 -17.86 0.07 -11.40
C ARG A 49 -17.59 0.39 -9.93
N SER A 50 -16.56 1.18 -9.63
CA SER A 50 -16.30 1.58 -8.25
C SER A 50 -17.47 2.40 -7.73
N ARG A 51 -17.99 2.03 -6.55
CA ARG A 51 -18.93 2.87 -5.78
C ARG A 51 -18.30 4.26 -5.69
N THR A 52 -19.09 5.27 -6.06
CA THR A 52 -18.73 6.67 -6.33
C THR A 52 -17.46 7.07 -5.62
N LEU A 53 -16.49 7.60 -6.35
CA LEU A 53 -15.26 8.14 -5.78
C LEU A 53 -15.64 9.24 -4.78
N SER A 54 -15.90 8.87 -3.53
CA SER A 54 -15.74 9.81 -2.43
C SER A 54 -14.28 10.24 -2.54
N LEU A 55 -14.09 11.49 -2.92
CA LEU A 55 -12.77 12.13 -2.95
C LEU A 55 -12.11 12.01 -1.56
N GLU A 56 -12.92 11.76 -0.53
CA GLU A 56 -12.59 11.38 0.83
C GLU A 56 -12.37 9.86 0.98
N ARG A 57 -11.54 9.23 0.16
CA ARG A 57 -10.97 7.96 0.62
C ARG A 57 -9.92 8.32 1.67
N PRO A 58 -10.13 8.01 2.96
CA PRO A 58 -9.09 8.25 3.95
C PRO A 58 -7.86 7.48 3.50
N PHE A 59 -6.74 8.20 3.34
CA PHE A 59 -5.46 7.58 3.11
C PHE A 59 -5.23 6.61 4.26
N ARG A 60 -5.17 5.31 3.98
CA ARG A 60 -4.89 4.31 5.01
C ARG A 60 -3.42 4.48 5.39
N HIS A 61 -3.16 5.35 6.36
CA HIS A 61 -1.87 5.37 7.03
C HIS A 61 -1.69 4.04 7.74
N ARG A 62 -0.74 3.24 7.28
CA ARG A 62 -0.20 2.15 8.09
C ARG A 62 0.65 2.81 9.16
N GLY A 63 0.38 2.52 10.44
CA GLY A 63 1.26 2.96 11.52
C GLY A 63 2.67 2.42 11.29
N ALA A 64 3.68 3.20 11.69
CA ALA A 64 5.06 2.72 11.66
C ALA A 64 5.18 1.51 12.60
N VAL A 65 5.47 0.33 12.04
CA VAL A 65 5.65 -0.91 12.80
C VAL A 65 7.02 -0.91 13.50
N TYR A 66 7.99 -0.19 12.94
CA TYR A 66 9.36 -0.11 13.45
C TYR A 66 9.69 1.28 13.99
N PRO A 67 10.42 1.36 15.11
CA PRO A 67 10.93 2.63 15.60
C PRO A 67 11.93 3.21 14.61
N GLU A 68 12.00 4.54 14.54
CA GLU A 68 12.83 5.27 13.57
C GLU A 68 14.32 4.90 13.66
N ARG A 69 14.80 4.64 14.88
CA ARG A 69 16.14 4.13 15.13
C ARG A 69 16.44 2.82 14.39
N LEU A 70 15.48 1.88 14.34
CA LEU A 70 15.68 0.62 13.64
C LEU A 70 15.70 0.83 12.12
N ILE A 71 14.91 1.79 11.61
CA ILE A 71 14.92 2.15 10.18
C ILE A 71 16.31 2.67 9.78
N LEU A 72 16.94 3.52 10.60
CA LEU A 72 18.28 4.03 10.33
C LEU A 72 19.36 2.92 10.34
N ILE A 73 19.26 1.98 11.28
CA ILE A 73 20.17 0.82 11.31
C ILE A 73 20.00 -0.04 10.06
N LEU A 74 18.75 -0.34 9.69
CA LEU A 74 18.43 -1.11 8.49
C LEU A 74 18.91 -0.42 7.21
N GLU A 75 18.75 0.89 7.11
CA GLU A 75 19.25 1.69 5.99
C GLU A 75 20.77 1.62 5.87
N ALA A 76 21.49 1.76 6.98
CA ALA A 76 22.95 1.69 6.97
C ALA A 76 23.47 0.30 6.59
N VAL A 77 22.79 -0.78 7.02
CA VAL A 77 23.11 -2.15 6.59
C VAL A 77 22.79 -2.34 5.11
N TRP A 78 21.67 -1.81 4.64
CA TRP A 78 21.28 -1.88 3.23
C TRP A 78 22.30 -1.19 2.32
N GLN A 79 22.78 0.00 2.72
CA GLN A 79 23.84 0.70 2.00
C GLN A 79 25.16 -0.08 2.02
N ALA A 80 25.54 -0.63 3.18
CA ALA A 80 26.79 -1.39 3.31
C ALA A 80 26.78 -2.72 2.52
N THR A 81 25.59 -3.27 2.25
CA THR A 81 25.39 -4.49 1.45
C THR A 81 25.20 -4.20 -0.04
N GLN A 82 25.60 -3.02 -0.54
CA GLN A 82 25.47 -2.62 -1.95
C GLN A 82 24.01 -2.64 -2.43
N CYS A 83 23.09 -2.22 -1.58
CA CYS A 83 21.66 -2.13 -1.87
C CYS A 83 21.03 -3.48 -2.25
N LEU A 84 21.37 -4.55 -1.52
CA LEU A 84 20.76 -5.86 -1.71
C LEU A 84 19.22 -5.80 -1.59
N TRP A 85 18.51 -6.51 -2.45
CA TRP A 85 17.04 -6.58 -2.40
C TRP A 85 16.56 -7.30 -1.13
N SER A 86 15.37 -6.93 -0.66
CA SER A 86 14.83 -7.26 0.67
C SER A 86 14.97 -8.72 1.10
N VAL A 87 14.73 -9.68 0.19
CA VAL A 87 14.85 -11.12 0.47
C VAL A 87 16.29 -11.52 0.79
N ARG A 88 17.27 -11.04 0.01
CA ARG A 88 18.68 -11.32 0.26
C ARG A 88 19.20 -10.55 1.47
N LEU A 89 18.72 -9.32 1.69
CA LEU A 89 19.05 -8.56 2.88
C LEU A 89 18.63 -9.33 4.14
N LYS A 90 17.41 -9.87 4.18
CA LYS A 90 16.92 -10.69 5.30
C LYS A 90 17.82 -11.90 5.59
N ALA A 91 18.28 -12.59 4.54
CA ALA A 91 19.19 -13.72 4.68
C ALA A 91 20.62 -13.31 5.09
N ALA A 92 21.05 -12.09 4.74
CA ALA A 92 22.36 -11.56 5.10
C ALA A 92 22.42 -10.99 6.52
N LEU A 93 21.30 -10.55 7.09
CA LEU A 93 21.25 -9.93 8.42
C LEU A 93 21.91 -10.78 9.53
N PRO A 94 21.69 -12.11 9.64
CA PRO A 94 22.35 -12.94 10.64
C PRO A 94 23.88 -12.93 10.52
N LEU A 95 24.39 -12.93 9.28
CA LEU A 95 25.83 -12.91 8.99
C LEU A 95 26.45 -11.55 9.34
N TRP A 96 25.68 -10.47 9.17
CA TRP A 96 26.12 -9.10 9.42
C TRP A 96 25.92 -8.66 10.87
N ARG A 97 25.37 -9.52 11.74
CA ARG A 97 25.08 -9.19 13.14
C ARG A 97 26.31 -8.73 13.93
N SER A 98 27.45 -9.37 13.74
CA SER A 98 28.71 -8.98 14.42
C SER A 98 29.19 -7.59 13.99
N TRP A 99 29.02 -7.26 12.72
CA TRP A 99 29.32 -5.93 12.18
C TRP A 99 28.37 -4.87 12.72
N ILE A 100 27.07 -5.18 12.80
CA ILE A 100 26.05 -4.28 13.36
C ILE A 100 26.34 -4.01 14.85
N LYS A 101 26.59 -5.06 15.65
CA LYS A 101 26.94 -4.91 17.08
C LYS A 101 28.18 -4.06 17.32
N LYS A 102 29.14 -4.07 16.38
CA LYS A 102 30.37 -3.26 16.47
C LYS A 102 30.11 -1.79 16.17
N ARG A 103 29.13 -1.48 15.32
CA ARG A 103 28.86 -0.12 14.82
C ARG A 103 27.73 0.59 15.56
N TRP A 104 26.79 -0.17 16.14
CA TRP A 104 25.70 0.35 16.96
C TRP A 104 25.64 -0.42 18.28
N THR A 105 25.51 0.31 19.39
CA THR A 105 25.19 -0.26 20.70
C THR A 105 23.72 -0.69 20.70
N LEU A 106 23.49 -1.91 20.21
CA LEU A 106 22.16 -2.52 20.20
C LEU A 106 21.68 -2.72 21.64
N SER A 107 20.48 -2.23 21.94
CA SER A 107 19.77 -2.59 23.18
C SER A 107 19.35 -4.06 23.11
N ALA A 108 19.16 -4.73 24.27
CA ALA A 108 18.69 -6.11 24.32
C ALA A 108 17.36 -6.28 23.54
N GLU A 109 16.47 -5.28 23.59
CA GLU A 109 15.21 -5.28 22.83
C GLU A 109 15.42 -5.30 21.30
N GLU A 110 16.53 -4.75 20.80
CA GLU A 110 16.93 -4.75 19.39
C GLU A 110 17.64 -6.07 19.00
N ASP A 111 18.16 -6.82 19.97
CA ASP A 111 18.89 -8.09 19.77
C ASP A 111 17.94 -9.30 19.61
N TRP A 112 16.67 -9.16 20.03
CA TRP A 112 15.67 -10.25 20.16
C TRP A 112 14.42 -10.13 19.26
N MET A 113 14.37 -9.21 18.28
CA MET A 113 13.37 -9.30 17.20
C MET A 113 13.81 -10.36 16.18
N GLU A 114 13.81 -11.59 16.68
CA GLU A 114 14.24 -12.80 16.02
C GLU A 114 13.50 -12.96 14.69
N VAL A 115 14.30 -13.20 13.65
CA VAL A 115 14.02 -13.16 12.21
C VAL A 115 12.83 -14.05 11.77
N ASP A 116 12.28 -14.83 12.69
CA ASP A 116 11.19 -15.80 12.55
C ASP A 116 9.78 -15.20 12.75
N THR A 117 9.63 -14.09 13.48
CA THR A 117 8.31 -13.45 13.71
C THR A 117 7.75 -12.71 12.49
N LEU A 118 8.56 -12.53 11.44
CA LEU A 118 8.18 -11.86 10.19
C LEU A 118 7.26 -12.70 9.28
N SER A 119 6.92 -13.94 9.64
CA SER A 119 6.03 -14.79 8.83
C SER A 119 4.61 -14.95 9.38
N HIS A 120 4.29 -14.45 10.59
CA HIS A 120 2.94 -14.54 11.17
C HIS A 120 2.43 -13.18 11.69
N SER A 121 1.96 -12.33 10.78
CA SER A 121 0.92 -11.35 11.11
C SER A 121 -0.01 -11.10 9.91
N GLY A 122 -0.49 -12.21 9.36
CA GLY A 122 -1.83 -12.27 8.79
C GLY A 122 -2.81 -12.74 9.86
N THR A 123 -3.03 -11.96 10.92
CA THR A 123 -4.05 -12.30 11.92
C THR A 123 -4.82 -11.06 12.31
N SER A 124 -6.03 -11.02 11.77
CA SER A 124 -7.20 -10.21 12.12
C SER A 124 -7.09 -9.41 13.42
N ALA A 125 -7.21 -8.09 13.27
CA ALA A 125 -7.67 -7.20 14.33
C ALA A 125 -9.12 -7.56 14.67
N THR A 126 -9.30 -8.53 15.56
CA THR A 126 -10.58 -8.78 16.24
C THR A 126 -10.58 -7.94 17.51
N GLY A 127 -11.50 -6.99 17.55
CA GLY A 127 -11.63 -6.04 18.65
C GLY A 127 -11.89 -6.74 19.99
N VAL A 128 -11.17 -6.30 21.02
CA VAL A 128 -11.57 -6.51 22.41
C VAL A 128 -12.18 -5.20 22.88
N ARG A 129 -13.51 -5.23 22.92
CA ARG A 129 -14.39 -4.27 23.57
C ARG A 129 -14.18 -4.46 25.08
N LEU A 130 -13.51 -3.51 25.75
CA LEU A 130 -13.47 -3.47 27.21
C LEU A 130 -14.87 -3.11 27.72
N HIS A 131 -15.53 -4.07 28.36
CA HIS A 131 -16.64 -3.81 29.28
C HIS A 131 -16.06 -3.13 30.52
N ALA A 132 -16.60 -1.95 30.85
CA ALA A 132 -16.47 -1.36 32.17
C ALA A 132 -17.85 -1.41 32.83
N GLN A 133 -17.83 -1.95 34.06
CA GLN A 133 -18.87 -2.05 35.08
C GLN A 133 -19.90 -3.16 34.93
#